data_AF-A0A952DDM4-F1
#
_entry.id   AF-A0A952DDM4-F1
#
_cell.length_a   1.000
_cell.length_b   1.000
_cell.length_c   1.000
_cell.angle_alpha   90.00
_cell.angle_beta   90.00
_cell.angle_gamma   90.00
#
_symmetry.space_group_name_H-M   'P 1'
#
loop_
_entity.id
_entity.type
_entity.pdbx_description
1 polymer ?
#
loop_
_entity_poly.entity_id
_entity_poly.type
_entity_poly.pdbx_seq_one_letter_code
_entity_poly.pdbx_strand_id
1 'polypeptide(L)' 'MKAFADCRFAVVDVETTGTSHVYGDRVTEVAVVVVEAGEVVDAFQSLV' A
#
# COMPACT_ATOMS: atom_id res chain seq x y z
N MET A 1 -21.61 15.08 3.30
CA MET A 1 -20.22 14.66 3.52
C MET A 1 -20.16 13.17 3.19
N LYS A 2 -19.27 12.73 2.28
CA LYS A 2 -19.10 11.29 2.01
C LYS A 2 -18.44 10.64 3.22
N ALA A 3 -18.89 9.45 3.63
CA ALA A 3 -18.13 8.69 4.61
C ALA A 3 -16.82 8.23 3.95
N PHE A 4 -15.77 8.03 4.73
CA PHE A 4 -14.51 7.47 4.22
C PHE A 4 -14.74 6.10 3.54
N ALA A 5 -15.70 5.33 4.06
CA ALA A 5 -16.13 4.06 3.47
C ALA A 5 -16.67 4.20 2.03
N ASP A 6 -17.23 5.36 1.66
CA ASP A 6 -17.78 5.59 0.32
C ASP A 6 -16.71 6.06 -0.68
N CYS A 7 -15.48 6.34 -0.23
CA CYS A 7 -14.38 6.73 -1.10
C CYS A 7 -13.71 5.50 -1.70
N ARG A 8 -13.33 5.58 -2.98
CA ARG A 8 -12.43 4.60 -3.58
C ARG A 8 -10.99 5.03 -3.28
N PHE A 9 -10.21 4.20 -2.60
CA PHE A 9 -8.84 4.49 -2.23
C PHE A 9 -7.95 3.26 -2.31
N ALA A 10 -6.64 3.47 -2.32
CA ALA A 10 -5.65 2.41 -2.23
C ALA A 10 -4.97 2.48 -0.86
N VAL A 11 -4.86 1.34 -0.19
CA VAL A 11 -3.96 1.15 0.95
C VAL A 11 -2.66 0.60 0.39
N VAL A 12 -1.55 1.25 0.72
CA VAL A 12 -0.22 0.87 0.25
C VAL A 12 0.64 0.59 1.48
N ASP A 13 1.32 -0.55 1.43
CA ASP A 13 2.33 -0.95 2.40
C ASP A 13 3.63 -1.30 1.67
N VAL A 14 4.76 -0.95 2.27
CA VAL A 14 6.08 -1.07 1.66
C VAL A 14 7.05 -1.67 2.64
N GLU A 15 7.72 -2.74 2.21
CA GLU A 15 8.77 -3.37 3.00
C GLU A 15 10.14 -2.92 2.53
N THR A 16 11.08 -2.82 3.48
CA THR A 16 12.43 -2.33 3.23
C THR A 16 13.47 -3.20 3.93
N THR A 17 14.71 -3.18 3.44
CA THR A 17 15.84 -3.89 4.08
C THR A 17 16.20 -3.35 5.46
N GLY A 18 15.67 -2.18 5.84
CA GLY A 18 15.93 -1.47 7.07
C GLY A 18 15.18 -0.14 7.11
N THR A 19 15.57 0.79 7.99
CA THR A 19 14.77 1.98 8.31
C THR A 19 15.26 3.28 7.70
N SER A 20 16.38 3.29 6.96
CA SER A 20 16.99 4.54 6.48
C SER A 20 17.61 4.44 5.10
N HIS A 21 17.06 5.22 4.17
CA HIS A 21 17.64 5.41 2.84
C HIS A 21 19.08 5.97 2.88
N VAL A 22 19.44 6.72 3.94
CA VAL A 22 20.80 7.28 4.10
C VAL A 22 21.84 6.18 4.33
N TYR A 23 21.45 5.06 4.95
CA TYR A 23 22.32 3.90 5.16
C TYR A 23 22.24 2.85 4.04
N GLY A 24 21.57 3.19 2.94
CA GLY A 24 21.48 2.33 1.75
C GLY A 24 20.34 1.32 1.77
N ASP A 25 19.41 1.42 2.73
CA ASP A 25 18.23 0.55 2.75
C ASP A 25 17.36 0.75 1.51
N ARG A 26 16.83 -0.34 0.99
CA ARG A 26 16.03 -0.38 -0.24
C ARG A 26 14.66 -0.98 0.01
N VAL A 27 13.70 -0.60 -0.82
CA VAL A 27 12.41 -1.29 -0.92
C VAL A 27 12.64 -2.71 -1.41
N THR A 28 11.96 -3.67 -0.78
CA THR A 28 11.96 -5.09 -1.16
C THR A 28 10.62 -5.53 -1.71
N GLU A 29 9.53 -4.90 -1.28
CA GLU A 29 8.17 -5.23 -1.71
C GLU A 29 7.28 -3.99 -1.72
N VAL A 30 6.31 -3.98 -2.65
CA VAL A 30 5.16 -3.08 -2.62
C VAL A 30 3.88 -3.91 -2.63
N ALA A 31 3.03 -3.74 -1.62
CA ALA A 31 1.71 -4.33 -1.53
C ALA A 31 0.63 -3.24 -1.59
N VAL A 32 -0.38 -3.46 -2.42
CA VAL A 32 -1.49 -2.52 -2.62
C VAL A 32 -2.81 -3.27 -2.57
N VAL A 33 -3.78 -2.73 -1.82
CA VAL A 33 -5.18 -3.14 -1.91
C VAL A 33 -6.05 -1.94 -2.28
N VAL A 34 -6.96 -2.13 -3.23
CA VAL A 34 -7.96 -1.12 -3.59
C VAL A 34 -9.22 -1.38 -2.78
N VAL A 35 -9.69 -0.37 -2.06
CA VAL A 35 -10.90 -0.41 -1.24
C VAL A 35 -11.99 0.45 -1.88
N GLU A 36 -13.19 -0.09 -1.98
CA GLU A 36 -14.39 0.60 -2.46
C GLU A 36 -15.61 0.15 -1.65
N ALA A 37 -16.41 1.09 -1.17
CA ALA A 37 -17.59 0.81 -0.33
C ALA A 37 -17.27 -0.02 0.93
N GLY A 38 -16.06 0.13 1.49
CA GLY A 38 -15.59 -0.62 2.65
C GLY A 38 -15.04 -2.03 2.33
N GLU A 39 -15.08 -2.46 1.08
CA GLU A 39 -14.65 -3.79 0.64
C GLU A 39 -13.34 -3.72 -0.16
N VAL A 40 -12.49 -4.74 -0.03
CA VAL A 40 -11.31 -4.89 -0.90
C VAL A 40 -11.76 -5.44 -2.25
N VAL A 41 -11.52 -4.69 -3.32
CA VAL A 41 -11.98 -5.03 -4.67
C VAL A 41 -10.86 -5.42 -5.63
N ASP A 42 -9.61 -5.11 -5.29
CA ASP A 42 -8.44 -5.48 -6.08
C ASP A 42 -7.18 -5.53 -5.20
N ALA A 43 -6.18 -6.26 -5.64
CA ALA A 43 -4.89 -6.38 -4.96
C ALA A 43 -3.74 -6.49 -5.96
N PHE A 44 -2.63 -5.84 -5.65
CA PHE A 44 -1.37 -5.93 -6.37
C PHE A 44 -0.23 -6.17 -5.39
N GLN A 45 0.71 -7.02 -5.79
CA GLN A 45 1.93 -7.30 -5.04
C GLN A 45 3.08 -7.50 -6.04
N SER A 46 4.25 -6.92 -5.73
CA SER A 46 5.49 -7.24 -6.42
C SER A 46 6.70 -7.13 -5.49
N LEU A 47 7.64 -8.06 -5.64
CA LEU A 47 9.01 -7.87 -5.20
C LEU A 47 9.73 -6.86 -6.12
N VAL A 48 10.78 -6.22 -5.62
CA VAL A 48 11.60 -5.21 -6.35
C VAL A 48 13.00 -5.73 -6.66
#